data_AF-W9XM51-F1
#
_entry.id   AF-W9XM51-F1
#
_cell.length_a   1.000
_cell.length_b   1.000
_cell.length_c   1.000
_cell.angle_alpha   90.00
_cell.angle_beta   90.00
_cell.angle_gamma   90.00
#
_symmetry.space_group_name_H-M   'P 1'
#
loop_
_entity.id
_entity.type
_entity.pdbx_description
1 polymer ?
#
loop_
_entity_poly.entity_id
_entity_poly.type
_entity_poly.pdbx_seq_one_letter_code
_entity_poly.pdbx_strand_id
1 'polypeptide(L)'
;MKMYITLMTAYGKTAGIEYKFGGTVANTLDAHRVVQYFQEAKGPEVADKMINSLYSQYFEQEQHPSKDETLLKATADAGIPEEEARPVIEDKTEGLMDVKSLIGDQAVNGVDSVPTIVFEGKKRDFTLIGARDVEEYEKTLHQVAKESV
;
A
#
# COMPACT_ATOMS: atom_id res chain seq x y z
N MET A 1 -22.29 8.31 -5.01
CA MET A 1 -21.50 7.06 -4.84
C MET A 1 -21.96 5.88 -5.69
N LYS A 2 -23.23 5.77 -6.13
CA LYS A 2 -23.72 4.60 -6.90
C LYS A 2 -22.82 4.23 -8.10
N MET A 3 -22.43 5.20 -8.92
CA MET A 3 -21.55 4.98 -10.08
C MET A 3 -20.16 4.45 -9.67
N TYR A 4 -19.55 5.03 -8.63
CA TYR A 4 -18.27 4.57 -8.10
C TYR A 4 -18.34 3.13 -7.61
N ILE A 5 -19.35 2.78 -6.80
CA ILE A 5 -19.56 1.42 -6.29
C ILE A 5 -19.72 0.45 -7.46
N THR A 6 -20.53 0.79 -8.46
CA THR A 6 -20.74 -0.06 -9.64
C THR A 6 -19.44 -0.32 -10.41
N LEU A 7 -18.66 0.73 -10.69
CA LEU A 7 -17.40 0.60 -11.42
C LEU A 7 -16.34 -0.18 -10.63
N MET A 8 -16.12 0.20 -9.37
CA MET A 8 -15.14 -0.49 -8.53
C MET A 8 -15.51 -1.95 -8.27
N THR A 9 -16.79 -2.27 -8.12
CA THR A 9 -17.23 -3.68 -8.01
C THR A 9 -16.88 -4.46 -9.27
N ALA A 10 -17.11 -3.88 -10.46
CA ALA A 10 -16.78 -4.54 -11.73
C ALA A 10 -15.26 -4.77 -11.87
N TYR A 11 -14.44 -3.76 -11.55
CA TYR A 11 -12.98 -3.86 -11.59
C TYR A 11 -12.42 -4.83 -10.54
N GLY A 12 -12.94 -4.79 -9.31
CA GLY A 12 -12.56 -5.72 -8.26
C GLY A 12 -12.80 -7.16 -8.70
N LYS A 13 -13.96 -7.44 -9.28
CA LYS A 13 -14.31 -8.78 -9.76
C LYS A 13 -13.35 -9.31 -10.83
N THR A 14 -12.85 -8.46 -11.72
CA THR A 14 -11.83 -8.85 -12.71
C THR A 14 -10.45 -9.10 -12.09
N ALA A 15 -10.18 -8.49 -10.94
CA ALA A 15 -8.94 -8.64 -10.17
C ALA A 15 -9.04 -9.67 -9.02
N GLY A 16 -10.19 -10.33 -8.84
CA GLY A 16 -10.43 -11.26 -7.74
C GLY A 16 -10.66 -10.61 -6.36
N ILE A 17 -11.03 -9.33 -6.33
CA ILE A 17 -11.28 -8.55 -5.11
C ILE A 17 -12.79 -8.35 -4.94
N GLU A 18 -13.35 -8.81 -3.82
CA GLU A 18 -14.78 -8.69 -3.52
C GLU A 18 -15.07 -7.44 -2.69
N TYR A 19 -14.91 -6.26 -3.31
CA TYR A 19 -15.05 -4.97 -2.63
C TYR A 19 -16.36 -4.84 -1.84
N LYS A 20 -16.24 -4.37 -0.60
CA LYS A 20 -17.32 -3.94 0.29
C LYS A 20 -17.18 -2.44 0.57
N PHE A 21 -18.31 -1.77 0.73
CA PHE A 21 -18.37 -0.29 0.78
C PHE A 21 -19.09 0.23 2.03
N GLY A 22 -19.46 -0.63 2.98
CA GLY A 22 -20.10 -0.26 4.25
C GLY A 22 -19.12 0.03 5.40
N GLY A 23 -17.82 -0.18 5.18
CA GLY A 23 -16.76 0.11 6.14
C GLY A 23 -16.57 1.59 6.46
N THR A 24 -15.75 1.87 7.46
CA THR A 24 -15.44 3.24 7.88
C THR A 24 -14.28 3.81 7.07
N VAL A 25 -14.50 4.95 6.40
CA VAL A 25 -13.40 5.74 5.83
C VAL A 25 -12.65 6.43 6.97
N ALA A 26 -11.37 6.11 7.13
CA ALA A 26 -10.55 6.61 8.23
C ALA A 26 -9.13 6.96 7.78
N ASN A 27 -8.42 7.68 8.65
CA ASN A 27 -7.02 8.02 8.43
C ASN A 27 -6.14 6.75 8.46
N THR A 28 -5.29 6.58 7.44
CA THR A 28 -4.41 5.41 7.26
C THR A 28 -2.96 5.65 7.70
N LEU A 29 -2.65 6.81 8.27
CA LEU A 29 -1.27 7.18 8.66
C LEU A 29 -0.66 6.16 9.63
N ASP A 30 -1.45 5.68 10.58
CA ASP A 30 -0.98 4.68 11.55
C ASP A 30 -0.71 3.32 10.91
N ALA A 31 -1.54 2.91 9.93
CA ALA A 31 -1.28 1.71 9.13
C ALA A 31 0.02 1.85 8.33
N HIS A 32 0.25 2.98 7.68
CA HIS A 32 1.50 3.25 6.96
C HIS A 32 2.71 3.27 7.91
N ARG A 33 2.59 3.88 9.10
CA ARG A 33 3.63 3.90 10.12
C ARG A 33 4.05 2.50 10.53
N VAL A 34 3.08 1.65 10.86
CA VAL A 34 3.33 0.27 11.31
C VAL A 34 3.90 -0.59 10.18
N VAL A 35 3.40 -0.46 8.95
CA VAL A 35 3.99 -1.14 7.78
C VAL A 35 5.44 -0.70 7.55
N GLN A 36 5.72 0.60 7.57
CA GLN A 36 7.06 1.12 7.37
C GLN A 36 8.04 0.64 8.45
N TYR A 37 7.63 0.70 9.72
CA TYR A 37 8.44 0.24 10.84
C TYR A 37 8.90 -1.22 10.65
N PHE A 38 7.97 -2.12 10.34
CA PHE A 38 8.31 -3.53 10.15
C PHE A 38 8.99 -3.82 8.81
N GLN A 39 8.75 -3.01 7.78
CA GLN A 39 9.51 -3.08 6.54
C GLN A 39 11.00 -2.81 6.79
N GLU A 40 11.33 -1.78 7.56
CA GLU A 40 12.71 -1.45 7.90
C GLU A 40 13.37 -2.52 8.77
N ALA A 41 12.63 -3.09 9.72
CA ALA A 41 13.16 -4.09 10.65
C ALA A 41 13.27 -5.51 10.05
N LYS A 42 12.36 -5.88 9.14
CA LYS A 42 12.20 -7.28 8.68
C LYS A 42 12.20 -7.45 7.15
N GLY A 43 12.19 -6.36 6.40
CA GLY A 43 12.28 -6.37 4.94
C GLY A 43 10.93 -6.33 4.21
N PRO A 44 10.98 -6.19 2.87
CA PRO A 44 9.81 -5.95 2.03
C PRO A 44 8.81 -7.10 2.00
N GLU A 45 9.23 -8.35 2.20
CA GLU A 45 8.32 -9.50 2.23
C GLU A 45 7.34 -9.45 3.41
N VAL A 46 7.77 -8.94 4.56
CA VAL A 46 6.90 -8.74 5.73
C VAL A 46 5.91 -7.61 5.45
N ALA A 47 6.40 -6.50 4.88
CA ALA A 47 5.55 -5.39 4.48
C ALA A 47 4.46 -5.82 3.48
N ASP A 48 4.81 -6.62 2.48
CA ASP A 48 3.87 -7.13 1.48
C ASP A 48 2.76 -7.99 2.12
N LYS A 49 3.12 -8.89 3.05
CA LYS A 49 2.12 -9.67 3.80
C LYS A 49 1.20 -8.79 4.64
N MET A 50 1.75 -7.78 5.31
CA MET A 50 0.95 -6.81 6.08
C MET A 50 -0.01 -6.04 5.17
N ILE A 51 0.47 -5.52 4.05
CA ILE A 51 -0.33 -4.77 3.08
C ILE A 51 -1.46 -5.64 2.51
N ASN A 52 -1.17 -6.88 2.13
CA ASN A 52 -2.19 -7.82 1.65
C ASN A 52 -3.26 -8.12 2.71
N SER A 53 -2.86 -8.31 3.97
CA SER A 53 -3.81 -8.46 5.08
C SER A 53 -4.66 -7.20 5.27
N LEU A 54 -4.05 -6.01 5.29
CA LEU A 54 -4.74 -4.74 5.43
C LEU A 54 -5.70 -4.47 4.27
N TYR A 55 -5.33 -4.82 3.04
CA TYR A 55 -6.21 -4.72 1.87
C TYR A 55 -7.44 -5.59 2.02
N SER A 56 -7.32 -6.86 2.39
CA SER A 56 -8.50 -7.70 2.59
C SER A 56 -9.37 -7.19 3.75
N GLN A 57 -8.75 -6.83 4.88
CA GLN A 57 -9.47 -6.30 6.04
C GLN A 57 -10.26 -5.03 5.71
N TYR A 58 -9.65 -4.07 5.01
CA TYR A 58 -10.30 -2.80 4.68
C TYR A 58 -11.28 -2.93 3.51
N PHE A 59 -10.83 -3.48 2.39
CA PHE A 59 -11.58 -3.48 1.13
C PHE A 59 -12.63 -4.58 1.04
N GLU A 60 -12.50 -5.68 1.77
CA GLU A 60 -13.40 -6.85 1.65
C GLU A 60 -14.14 -7.18 2.95
N GLN A 61 -13.61 -6.74 4.10
CA GLN A 61 -14.15 -7.09 5.43
C GLN A 61 -14.66 -5.88 6.21
N GLU A 62 -14.64 -4.69 5.61
CA GLU A 62 -15.18 -3.44 6.17
C GLU A 62 -14.53 -3.02 7.50
N GLN A 63 -13.33 -3.52 7.79
CA GLN A 63 -12.60 -3.21 9.01
C GLN A 63 -11.99 -1.81 8.96
N HIS A 64 -11.81 -1.20 10.12
CA HIS A 64 -11.13 0.10 10.21
C HIS A 64 -9.63 -0.09 9.92
N PRO A 65 -9.03 0.66 9.00
CA PRO A 65 -7.68 0.37 8.48
C PRO A 65 -6.56 0.57 9.52
N SER A 66 -6.81 1.39 10.54
CA SER A 66 -5.82 1.81 11.54
C SER A 66 -6.22 1.50 12.99
N LYS A 67 -7.16 0.56 13.22
CA LYS A 67 -7.46 0.12 14.59
C LYS A 67 -6.38 -0.86 15.05
N ASP A 68 -6.07 -0.85 16.34
CA ASP A 68 -5.05 -1.74 16.92
C ASP A 68 -5.31 -3.21 16.58
N GLU A 69 -6.57 -3.66 16.65
CA GLU A 69 -6.96 -5.04 16.27
C GLU A 69 -6.65 -5.36 14.80
N THR A 70 -6.91 -4.43 13.88
CA THR A 70 -6.61 -4.57 12.44
C THR A 70 -5.10 -4.66 12.20
N LEU A 71 -4.33 -3.81 12.91
CA LEU A 71 -2.87 -3.76 12.80
C LEU A 71 -2.22 -5.01 13.38
N LEU A 72 -2.71 -5.47 14.54
CA LEU A 72 -2.26 -6.71 15.18
C LEU A 72 -2.54 -7.93 14.29
N LYS A 73 -3.72 -7.97 13.65
CA LYS A 73 -4.05 -9.01 12.67
C LYS A 73 -3.08 -8.98 11.49
N ALA A 74 -2.79 -7.79 10.95
CA ALA A 74 -1.87 -7.64 9.81
C ALA A 74 -0.43 -8.04 10.15
N THR A 75 0.08 -7.68 11.34
CA THR A 75 1.41 -8.08 11.79
C THR A 75 1.47 -9.59 12.03
N ALA A 76 0.44 -10.19 12.63
CA ALA A 76 0.36 -11.63 12.84
C ALA A 76 0.34 -12.41 11.51
N ASP A 77 -0.43 -11.95 10.52
CA ASP A 77 -0.47 -12.55 9.18
C ASP A 77 0.89 -12.46 8.46
N ALA A 78 1.70 -11.46 8.81
CA ALA A 78 3.07 -11.31 8.33
C ALA A 78 4.11 -12.10 9.11
N GLY A 79 3.71 -12.81 10.17
CA GLY A 79 4.59 -13.61 11.02
C GLY A 79 5.31 -12.83 12.12
N ILE A 80 4.86 -11.61 12.43
CA ILE A 80 5.36 -10.82 13.55
C ILE A 80 4.57 -11.20 14.81
N PRO A 81 5.24 -11.67 15.88
CA PRO A 81 4.59 -12.01 17.13
C PRO A 81 3.93 -10.79 17.80
N GLU A 82 2.86 -11.05 18.56
CA GLU A 82 2.10 -9.99 19.23
C GLU A 82 2.96 -9.20 20.22
N GLU A 83 3.85 -9.86 20.94
CA GLU A 83 4.77 -9.24 21.89
C GLU A 83 5.74 -8.24 21.23
N GLU A 84 6.03 -8.42 19.93
CA GLU A 84 6.85 -7.50 19.14
C GLU A 84 5.99 -6.38 18.52
N ALA A 85 4.80 -6.73 18.01
CA ALA A 85 3.91 -5.80 17.33
C ALA A 85 3.22 -4.81 18.27
N ARG A 86 2.74 -5.28 19.42
CA ARG A 86 1.89 -4.53 20.34
C ARG A 86 2.55 -3.23 20.85
N PRO A 87 3.82 -3.22 21.30
CA PRO A 87 4.46 -2.00 21.75
C PRO A 87 4.52 -0.91 20.66
N VAL A 88 4.81 -1.29 19.41
CA VAL A 88 4.88 -0.36 18.26
C VAL A 88 3.49 0.14 17.88
N ILE A 89 2.48 -0.72 17.96
CA ILE A 89 1.09 -0.35 17.65
C ILE A 89 0.53 0.58 18.73
N GLU A 90 0.78 0.32 20.01
CA GLU A 90 0.28 1.14 21.12
C GLU A 90 1.04 2.48 21.24
N ASP A 91 2.34 2.50 20.96
CA ASP A 91 3.10 3.75 20.83
C ASP A 91 2.90 4.38 19.45
N LYS A 92 1.91 5.28 19.35
CA LYS A 92 1.59 6.01 18.12
C LYS A 92 2.67 7.01 17.66
N THR A 93 3.74 7.19 18.44
CA THR A 93 4.83 8.13 18.12
C THR A 93 6.02 7.45 17.43
N GLU A 94 6.23 6.15 17.71
CA GLU A 94 7.33 5.36 17.13
C GLU A 94 7.22 5.28 15.60
N GLY A 95 8.24 5.74 14.87
CA GLY A 95 8.24 5.78 13.39
C GLY A 95 7.32 6.83 12.76
N LEU A 96 6.63 7.67 13.55
CA LEU A 96 5.70 8.68 13.01
C LEU A 96 6.41 9.77 12.21
N MET A 97 7.60 10.18 12.63
CA MET A 97 8.38 11.19 11.92
C MET A 97 8.93 10.65 10.61
N ASP A 98 9.38 9.40 10.60
CA ASP A 98 9.95 8.75 9.41
C ASP A 98 8.90 8.60 8.32
N VAL A 99 7.72 8.07 8.65
CA VAL A 99 6.62 7.94 7.66
C VAL A 99 6.16 9.30 7.13
N LYS A 100 6.13 10.34 7.96
CA LYS A 100 5.80 11.71 7.51
C LYS A 100 6.87 12.29 6.59
N SER A 101 8.14 12.02 6.87
CA SER A 101 9.25 12.43 6.00
C SER A 101 9.12 11.75 4.64
N LEU A 102 8.90 10.43 4.60
CA LEU A 102 8.73 9.68 3.36
C LEU A 102 7.55 10.19 2.52
N ILE A 103 6.41 10.49 3.14
CA ILE A 103 5.26 11.11 2.46
C ILE A 103 5.64 12.50 1.91
N GLY A 104 6.36 13.30 2.71
CA GLY A 104 6.86 14.61 2.30
C GLY A 104 7.80 14.55 1.10
N ASP A 105 8.72 13.59 1.09
CA ASP A 105 9.66 13.38 -0.01
C ASP A 105 8.93 13.05 -1.32
N GLN A 106 7.90 12.19 -1.26
CA GLN A 106 7.09 11.88 -2.44
C GLN A 106 6.28 13.10 -2.93
N ALA A 107 5.79 13.94 -2.02
CA ALA A 107 5.13 15.19 -2.40
C ALA A 107 6.09 16.16 -3.09
N VAL A 108 7.34 16.27 -2.61
CA VAL A 108 8.40 17.06 -3.28
C VAL A 108 8.73 16.50 -4.66
N ASN A 109 8.69 15.18 -4.82
CA ASN A 109 8.84 14.50 -6.12
C ASN A 109 7.61 14.63 -7.04
N GLY A 110 6.59 15.38 -6.63
CA GLY A 110 5.39 15.65 -7.44
C GLY A 110 4.38 14.51 -7.47
N VAL A 111 4.47 13.54 -6.54
CA VAL A 111 3.48 12.47 -6.40
C VAL A 111 2.24 13.01 -5.68
N ASP A 112 1.10 13.02 -6.38
CA ASP A 112 -0.19 13.50 -5.85
C ASP A 112 -1.28 12.41 -5.81
N SER A 113 -0.98 11.21 -6.31
CA SER A 113 -1.92 10.11 -6.45
C SER A 113 -1.23 8.75 -6.41
N VAL A 114 -1.98 7.72 -6.02
CA VAL A 114 -1.49 6.33 -5.92
C VAL A 114 -2.40 5.36 -6.71
N PRO A 115 -1.84 4.26 -7.26
CA PRO A 115 -0.41 3.98 -7.33
C PRO A 115 0.31 4.89 -8.35
N THR A 116 1.53 5.31 -8.02
CA THR A 116 2.47 5.95 -8.96
C THR A 116 3.72 5.10 -9.00
N ILE A 117 4.02 4.54 -10.17
CA ILE A 117 5.13 3.60 -10.36
C ILE A 117 6.18 4.27 -11.24
N VAL A 118 7.40 4.38 -10.71
CA VAL A 118 8.56 4.92 -11.44
C VAL A 118 9.48 3.76 -11.81
N PHE A 119 9.81 3.67 -13.09
CA PHE A 119 10.80 2.74 -13.62
C PHE A 119 12.07 3.54 -13.91
N GLU A 120 13.10 3.28 -13.10
CA GLU A 120 14.42 3.88 -13.32
C GLU A 120 15.01 3.38 -14.63
N GLY A 121 15.45 4.32 -15.47
CA GLY A 121 16.02 4.00 -16.78
C GLY A 121 17.38 4.66 -17.00
N LYS A 122 18.25 4.02 -17.77
CA LYS A 122 19.61 4.52 -18.07
C LYS A 122 19.61 5.91 -18.72
N LYS A 123 18.63 6.22 -19.58
CA LYS A 123 18.52 7.50 -20.31
C LYS A 123 17.54 8.46 -19.67
N ARG A 124 16.42 7.94 -19.19
CA ARG A 124 15.35 8.68 -18.53
C ARG A 124 14.49 7.70 -17.74
N ASP A 125 13.80 8.22 -16.74
CA ASP A 125 12.82 7.46 -15.99
C ASP A 125 11.46 7.47 -16.70
N PHE A 126 10.66 6.44 -16.41
CA PHE A 126 9.31 6.29 -16.91
C PHE A 126 8.34 6.24 -15.74
N THR A 127 7.26 7.02 -15.79
CA THR A 127 6.26 7.07 -14.72
C THR A 127 4.91 6.61 -15.24
N LEU A 128 4.29 5.67 -14.54
CA LEU A 128 2.91 5.26 -14.74
C LEU A 128 2.07 5.66 -13.52
N ILE A 129 1.04 6.47 -13.74
CA ILE A 129 0.13 6.95 -12.70
C ILE A 129 -1.22 6.24 -12.83
N GLY A 130 -1.71 5.67 -11.73
CA GLY A 130 -2.91 4.85 -11.65
C GLY A 130 -2.65 3.36 -11.84
N ALA A 131 -3.64 2.54 -11.50
CA ALA A 131 -3.60 1.10 -11.76
C ALA A 131 -3.81 0.86 -13.26
N ARG A 132 -2.70 0.73 -14.00
CA ARG A 132 -2.71 0.52 -15.46
C ARG A 132 -2.95 -0.94 -15.82
N ASP A 133 -3.31 -1.17 -17.08
CA ASP A 133 -3.39 -2.53 -17.62
C ASP A 133 -1.99 -3.16 -17.71
N VAL A 134 -1.93 -4.48 -17.62
CA VAL A 134 -0.66 -5.24 -17.59
C VAL A 134 0.19 -4.94 -18.83
N GLU A 135 -0.44 -4.76 -19.99
CA GLU A 135 0.22 -4.46 -21.25
C GLU A 135 0.95 -3.10 -21.24
N GLU A 136 0.46 -2.11 -20.47
CA GLU A 136 1.16 -0.83 -20.31
C GLU A 136 2.45 -0.99 -19.50
N TYR A 137 2.42 -1.82 -18.46
CA TYR A 137 3.60 -2.17 -17.67
C TYR A 137 4.61 -2.94 -18.52
N GLU A 138 4.19 -3.97 -19.25
CA GLU A 138 5.06 -4.75 -20.13
C GLU A 138 5.75 -3.88 -21.19
N LYS A 139 4.98 -3.00 -21.84
CA LYS A 139 5.52 -2.06 -22.83
C LYS A 139 6.57 -1.13 -22.23
N THR A 140 6.32 -0.63 -21.02
CA THR A 140 7.25 0.26 -20.32
C THR A 140 8.54 -0.47 -19.96
N LEU A 141 8.45 -1.67 -19.41
CA LEU A 141 9.60 -2.51 -19.07
C LEU A 141 10.44 -2.87 -20.31
N HIS A 142 9.80 -3.24 -21.42
CA HIS A 142 10.52 -3.47 -22.69
C HIS A 142 11.26 -2.23 -23.19
N GLN A 143 10.67 -1.04 -23.03
CA GLN A 143 11.32 0.21 -23.41
C GLN A 143 12.53 0.52 -22.51
N VAL A 144 12.40 0.34 -21.19
CA VAL A 144 13.52 0.49 -20.24
C VAL A 144 14.66 -0.46 -20.58
N ALA A 145 14.37 -1.72 -20.88
CA ALA A 145 15.37 -2.71 -21.28
C ALA A 145 16.07 -2.31 -22.60
N LYS A 146 15.31 -1.85 -23.60
CA LYS A 146 15.84 -1.39 -24.89
C LYS A 146 16.72 -0.15 -24.76
N GLU A 147 16.44 0.75 -23.82
CA GLU A 147 17.25 1.95 -23.59
C GLU A 147 18.48 1.71 -22.70
N SER A 148 18.56 0.54 -22.06
CA SER A 148 19.66 0.16 -21.15
C SER A 148 20.88 -0.44 -21.84
N VAL A 149 20.74 -0.92 -23.09
CA VAL A 149 21.86 -1.32 -23.96
C VAL A 149 22.59 -0.10 -24.49
#